data_AF-A0A7X6P8H9-F1
#
_entry.id   AF-A0A7X6P8H9-F1
#
_cell.length_a   1.000
_cell.length_b   1.000
_cell.length_c   1.000
_cell.angle_alpha   90.00
_cell.angle_beta   90.00
_cell.angle_gamma   90.00
#
_symmetry.space_group_name_H-M   'P 1'
#
loop_
_entity.id
_entity.type
_entity.pdbx_description
1 polymer ?
#
loop_
_entity_poly.entity_id
_entity_poly.type
_entity_poly.pdbx_seq_one_letter_code
_entity_poly.pdbx_strand_id
1 'polypeptide(L)'
;SLEGNRGNPRWKPPFPGVEGLWKAPTVVNNVETLANVPFIIKNGAEAFKAHGTPQSTGTKVYTILGDVTYPGLCEVDMGTPLRTIINEYAGGMKKGFRFKAALVGGAAGVLLPERLLDVNMDFASLNEYAAVLGSGAILVLNEHQSIVDLLWSILRFFRHESCGKCSACRNGCQQLYELITKIKKGEGTMEDVDLMLTIADTMFATSFCALGQSPVMPVRSAIENFGDEFQEITKR
;
A
#
# COMPACT_ATOMS: atom_id res chain seq x y z
N SER A 1 21.45 8.66 1.16
CA SER A 1 21.72 7.23 1.37
C SER A 1 22.92 6.78 0.56
N LEU A 2 22.79 6.44 -0.74
CA LEU A 2 23.91 5.92 -1.55
C LEU A 2 25.14 6.85 -1.61
N GLU A 3 24.94 8.15 -1.53
CA GLU A 3 26.03 9.15 -1.47
C GLU A 3 26.62 9.36 -0.06
N GLY A 4 26.40 8.45 0.89
CA GLY A 4 26.91 8.54 2.27
C GLY A 4 26.17 9.50 3.21
N ASN A 5 25.27 10.34 2.68
CA ASN A 5 24.42 11.23 3.48
C ASN A 5 23.21 10.51 4.10
N ARG A 6 22.59 11.13 5.13
CA ARG A 6 21.27 10.71 5.66
C ARG A 6 20.27 10.44 4.53
N GLY A 7 19.39 9.46 4.72
CA GLY A 7 18.37 9.00 3.74
C GLY A 7 17.25 10.01 3.43
N ASN A 8 17.51 11.31 3.54
CA ASN A 8 16.50 12.33 3.33
C ASN A 8 16.27 12.55 1.82
N PRO A 9 15.01 12.59 1.35
CA PRO A 9 14.72 12.86 -0.05
C PRO A 9 15.12 14.29 -0.46
N ARG A 10 15.39 14.49 -1.75
CA ARG A 10 15.77 15.78 -2.36
C ARG A 10 14.60 16.44 -3.08
N TRP A 11 14.65 17.76 -3.18
CA TRP A 11 13.59 18.55 -3.82
C TRP A 11 13.62 18.24 -5.31
N LYS A 12 12.44 18.14 -5.93
CA LYS A 12 12.29 17.95 -7.37
C LYS A 12 11.53 19.17 -7.90
N PRO A 13 12.02 19.87 -8.95
CA PRO A 13 13.26 19.65 -9.71
C PRO A 13 14.57 20.10 -9.00
N PRO A 14 15.75 19.62 -9.45
CA PRO A 14 15.96 18.72 -10.59
C PRO A 14 15.53 17.28 -10.30
N PHE A 15 15.01 16.60 -11.33
CA PHE A 15 14.65 15.19 -11.24
C PHE A 15 15.89 14.29 -11.41
N PRO A 16 15.92 13.08 -10.82
CA PRO A 16 17.09 12.20 -10.87
C PRO A 16 17.57 11.87 -12.30
N GLY A 17 16.66 11.77 -13.27
CA GLY A 17 17.01 11.52 -14.68
C GLY A 17 17.83 12.63 -15.32
N VAL A 18 17.86 13.83 -14.74
CA VAL A 18 18.72 14.95 -15.16
C VAL A 18 19.91 15.09 -14.21
N GLU A 19 19.64 15.18 -12.91
CA GLU A 19 20.66 15.30 -11.87
C GLU A 19 20.30 14.42 -10.67
N GLY A 20 20.90 13.22 -10.63
CA GLY A 20 20.63 12.17 -9.65
C GLY A 20 21.85 11.86 -8.77
N LEU A 21 22.38 10.64 -8.91
CA LEU A 21 23.51 10.15 -8.11
C LEU A 21 24.77 10.95 -8.45
N TRP A 22 25.40 11.54 -7.42
CA TRP A 22 26.62 12.37 -7.59
C TRP A 22 26.46 13.47 -8.65
N LYS A 23 25.25 14.01 -8.77
CA LYS A 23 24.86 15.02 -9.77
C LYS A 23 24.94 14.55 -11.23
N ALA A 24 25.03 13.25 -11.48
CA ALA A 24 24.95 12.68 -12.81
C ALA A 24 23.50 12.26 -13.16
N PRO A 25 23.09 12.33 -14.44
CA PRO A 25 21.82 11.77 -14.90
C PRO A 25 21.68 10.31 -14.48
N THR A 26 20.63 9.99 -13.71
CA THR A 26 20.44 8.66 -13.12
C THR A 26 18.98 8.22 -13.21
N VAL A 27 18.74 7.10 -13.87
CA VAL A 27 17.42 6.45 -13.89
C VAL A 27 17.31 5.50 -12.70
N VAL A 28 16.26 5.65 -11.89
CA VAL A 28 15.98 4.78 -10.75
C VAL A 28 14.76 3.93 -11.08
N ASN A 29 14.96 2.63 -11.21
CA ASN A 29 13.89 1.66 -11.46
C ASN A 29 13.88 0.60 -10.36
N ASN A 30 12.71 0.00 -10.11
CA ASN A 30 12.60 -1.17 -9.25
C ASN A 30 13.34 -2.37 -9.89
N VAL A 31 13.80 -3.30 -9.05
CA VAL A 31 14.46 -4.54 -9.50
C VAL A 31 13.59 -5.34 -10.46
N GLU A 32 12.28 -5.50 -10.17
CA GLU A 32 11.34 -6.22 -11.03
C GLU A 32 11.26 -5.60 -12.43
N THR A 33 11.19 -4.26 -12.50
CA THR A 33 11.19 -3.53 -13.77
C THR A 33 12.46 -3.82 -14.58
N LEU A 34 13.63 -3.78 -13.94
CA LEU A 34 14.91 -4.07 -14.61
C LEU A 34 15.05 -5.55 -14.98
N ALA A 35 14.51 -6.46 -14.17
CA ALA A 35 14.55 -7.90 -14.41
C ALA A 35 13.69 -8.33 -15.61
N ASN A 36 12.65 -7.55 -15.96
CA ASN A 36 11.84 -7.78 -17.15
C ASN A 36 12.54 -7.33 -18.45
N VAL A 37 13.52 -6.41 -18.38
CA VAL A 37 14.19 -5.84 -19.58
C VAL A 37 14.90 -6.91 -20.43
N PRO A 38 15.70 -7.85 -19.86
CA PRO A 38 16.33 -8.91 -20.65
C PRO A 38 15.34 -9.75 -21.46
N PHE A 39 14.19 -10.11 -20.88
CA PHE A 39 13.14 -10.87 -21.57
C PHE A 39 12.55 -10.06 -22.73
N ILE A 40 12.24 -8.78 -22.49
CA ILE A 40 11.67 -7.87 -23.50
C ILE A 40 12.64 -7.67 -24.67
N ILE A 41 13.93 -7.47 -24.41
CA ILE A 41 14.94 -7.31 -25.46
C ILE A 41 15.09 -8.60 -26.28
N LYS A 42 15.08 -9.76 -25.61
CA LYS A 42 15.29 -11.05 -26.27
C LYS A 42 14.10 -11.50 -27.13
N ASN A 43 12.87 -11.29 -26.65
CA ASN A 43 11.66 -11.83 -27.28
C ASN A 43 10.82 -10.77 -28.00
N GLY A 44 11.18 -9.49 -27.87
CA GLY A 44 10.44 -8.37 -28.42
C GLY A 44 9.34 -7.85 -27.50
N ALA A 45 8.97 -6.58 -27.67
CA ALA A 45 7.97 -5.93 -26.84
C ALA A 45 6.57 -6.58 -26.95
N GLU A 46 6.20 -7.05 -28.14
CA GLU A 46 4.89 -7.67 -28.37
C GLU A 46 4.72 -9.00 -27.61
N ALA A 47 5.80 -9.75 -27.37
CA ALA A 47 5.76 -10.95 -26.55
C ALA A 47 5.44 -10.63 -25.08
N PHE A 48 5.97 -9.51 -24.55
CA PHE A 48 5.63 -9.07 -23.20
C PHE A 48 4.23 -8.46 -23.11
N LYS A 49 3.79 -7.73 -24.15
CA LYS A 49 2.44 -7.16 -24.22
C LYS A 49 1.34 -8.17 -24.46
N ALA A 50 1.67 -9.38 -24.90
CA ALA A 50 0.72 -10.48 -24.99
C ALA A 50 0.19 -10.91 -23.60
N HIS A 51 0.88 -10.53 -22.53
CA HIS A 51 0.46 -10.73 -21.14
C HIS A 51 -0.22 -9.48 -20.57
N GLY A 52 -1.12 -9.70 -19.62
CA GLY A 52 -1.81 -8.63 -18.89
C GLY A 52 -2.97 -7.99 -19.66
N THR A 53 -3.39 -6.81 -19.23
CA THR A 53 -4.48 -6.06 -19.88
C THR A 53 -3.93 -5.01 -20.85
N PRO A 54 -4.76 -4.49 -21.79
CA PRO A 54 -4.30 -3.46 -22.73
C PRO A 54 -3.75 -2.19 -22.06
N GLN A 55 -4.27 -1.85 -20.86
CA GLN A 55 -3.86 -0.68 -20.08
C GLN A 55 -2.72 -1.00 -19.09
N SER A 56 -2.40 -2.28 -18.88
CA SER A 56 -1.43 -2.75 -17.91
C SER A 56 -0.82 -4.06 -18.41
N THR A 57 0.09 -3.92 -19.38
CA THR A 57 0.73 -5.04 -20.07
C THR A 57 1.84 -5.68 -19.24
N GLY A 58 2.05 -6.97 -19.43
CA GLY A 58 3.08 -7.76 -18.78
C GLY A 58 2.56 -8.59 -17.60
N THR A 59 3.51 -9.22 -16.93
CA THR A 59 3.28 -9.97 -15.69
C THR A 59 3.64 -9.12 -14.47
N LYS A 60 3.12 -9.53 -13.32
CA LYS A 60 3.45 -8.94 -12.01
C LYS A 60 3.75 -10.04 -11.02
N VAL A 61 4.81 -9.83 -10.25
CA VAL A 61 5.10 -10.66 -9.07
C VAL A 61 4.29 -10.12 -7.89
N TYR A 62 3.39 -10.95 -7.37
CA TYR A 62 2.64 -10.67 -6.15
C TYR A 62 3.24 -11.42 -4.97
N THR A 63 3.33 -10.73 -3.83
CA THR A 63 3.73 -11.34 -2.55
C THR A 63 2.51 -11.50 -1.67
N ILE A 64 2.08 -12.74 -1.46
CA ILE A 64 0.88 -13.08 -0.71
C ILE A 64 1.26 -13.46 0.72
N LEU A 65 0.69 -12.75 1.68
CA LEU A 65 1.00 -12.85 3.11
C LEU A 65 -0.30 -13.00 3.92
N GLY A 66 -0.16 -13.39 5.20
CA GLY A 66 -1.26 -13.36 6.17
C GLY A 66 -1.99 -14.70 6.29
N ASP A 67 -3.32 -14.66 6.25
CA ASP A 67 -4.21 -15.77 6.62
C ASP A 67 -4.61 -16.67 5.44
N VAL A 68 -3.66 -16.94 4.56
CA VAL A 68 -3.77 -17.90 3.45
C VAL A 68 -3.09 -19.24 3.76
N THR A 69 -3.49 -20.29 3.04
CA THR A 69 -2.93 -21.65 3.21
C THR A 69 -1.45 -21.72 2.82
N TYR A 70 -1.09 -21.11 1.69
CA TYR A 70 0.25 -21.11 1.13
C TYR A 70 0.73 -19.67 0.89
N PRO A 71 1.26 -18.98 1.93
CA PRO A 71 1.88 -17.68 1.73
C PRO A 71 3.15 -17.82 0.89
N GLY A 72 3.42 -16.84 0.03
CA GLY A 72 4.53 -16.94 -0.91
C GLY A 72 4.49 -15.90 -2.01
N LEU A 73 5.11 -16.25 -3.13
CA LEU A 73 5.20 -15.41 -4.33
C LEU A 73 4.51 -16.13 -5.48
N CYS A 74 3.75 -15.39 -6.28
CA CYS A 74 3.27 -15.85 -7.58
C CYS A 74 3.51 -14.76 -8.63
N GLU A 75 3.94 -15.17 -9.81
CA GLU A 75 4.00 -14.30 -10.98
C GLU A 75 2.82 -14.66 -11.89
N VAL A 76 1.95 -13.69 -12.13
CA VAL A 76 0.75 -13.85 -12.95
C VAL A 76 0.57 -12.65 -13.87
N ASP A 77 -0.32 -12.79 -14.85
CA ASP A 77 -0.67 -11.68 -15.73
C ASP A 77 -1.27 -10.50 -14.95
N MET A 78 -0.85 -9.29 -15.29
CA MET A 78 -1.47 -8.07 -14.75
C MET A 78 -2.98 -8.08 -15.02
N GLY A 79 -3.75 -7.75 -13.98
CA GLY A 79 -5.23 -7.75 -14.06
C GLY A 79 -5.86 -9.07 -13.65
N THR A 80 -5.08 -10.09 -13.27
CA THR A 80 -5.61 -11.28 -12.61
C THR A 80 -6.44 -10.85 -11.37
N PRO A 81 -7.69 -11.35 -11.18
CA PRO A 81 -8.53 -10.97 -10.05
C PRO A 81 -7.90 -11.32 -8.70
N LEU A 82 -8.13 -10.49 -7.69
CA LEU A 82 -7.65 -10.73 -6.32
C LEU A 82 -8.13 -12.10 -5.79
N ARG A 83 -9.39 -12.46 -6.05
CA ARG A 83 -9.98 -13.75 -5.70
C ARG A 83 -9.17 -14.91 -6.27
N THR A 84 -8.81 -14.82 -7.54
CA THR A 84 -8.03 -15.84 -8.25
C THR A 84 -6.65 -15.99 -7.62
N ILE A 85 -5.96 -14.87 -7.35
CA ILE A 85 -4.65 -14.88 -6.69
C ILE A 85 -4.72 -15.57 -5.32
N ILE A 86 -5.73 -15.26 -4.51
CA ILE A 86 -5.88 -15.85 -3.17
C ILE A 86 -6.27 -17.33 -3.25
N ASN A 87 -7.26 -17.69 -4.07
CA ASN A 87 -7.82 -19.04 -4.07
C ASN A 87 -6.92 -20.04 -4.80
N GLU A 88 -6.39 -19.68 -5.97
CA GLU A 88 -5.67 -20.60 -6.84
C GLU A 88 -4.18 -20.65 -6.50
N TYR A 89 -3.56 -19.48 -6.27
CA TYR A 89 -2.11 -19.40 -6.06
C TYR A 89 -1.71 -19.49 -4.58
N ALA A 90 -2.54 -18.99 -3.66
CA ALA A 90 -2.30 -19.10 -2.21
C ALA A 90 -3.03 -20.25 -1.54
N GLY A 91 -3.80 -21.07 -2.29
CA GLY A 91 -4.59 -22.18 -1.76
C GLY A 91 -5.76 -21.76 -0.86
N GLY A 92 -6.26 -20.54 -1.04
CA GLY A 92 -7.37 -19.98 -0.28
C GLY A 92 -7.01 -19.58 1.15
N MET A 93 -8.04 -19.29 1.93
CA MET A 93 -7.91 -18.98 3.37
C MET A 93 -7.43 -20.21 4.15
N LYS A 94 -6.68 -19.99 5.23
CA LYS A 94 -6.35 -21.07 6.18
C LYS A 94 -7.63 -21.76 6.66
N LYS A 95 -7.54 -23.07 6.88
CA LYS A 95 -8.68 -23.92 7.27
C LYS A 95 -9.45 -23.34 8.47
N GLY A 96 -10.74 -23.12 8.29
CA GLY A 96 -11.67 -22.64 9.32
C GLY A 96 -11.76 -21.11 9.43
N PHE A 97 -11.00 -20.36 8.63
CA PHE A 97 -11.08 -18.92 8.55
C PHE A 97 -11.82 -18.46 7.29
N ARG A 98 -12.51 -17.33 7.41
CA ARG A 98 -13.18 -16.63 6.32
C ARG A 98 -12.43 -15.36 5.99
N PHE A 99 -12.49 -14.96 4.72
CA PHE A 99 -11.89 -13.73 4.26
C PHE A 99 -12.62 -12.54 4.90
N LYS A 100 -11.86 -11.58 5.44
CA LYS A 100 -12.38 -10.28 5.90
C LYS A 100 -11.96 -9.16 4.97
N ALA A 101 -10.64 -9.08 4.74
CA ALA A 101 -10.05 -8.01 3.97
C ALA A 101 -8.69 -8.40 3.40
N ALA A 102 -8.22 -7.65 2.41
CA ALA A 102 -6.85 -7.69 1.93
C ALA A 102 -6.27 -6.28 1.92
N LEU A 103 -5.10 -6.08 2.53
CA LEU A 103 -4.30 -4.87 2.33
C LEU A 103 -3.46 -5.05 1.06
N VAL A 104 -3.83 -4.32 0.01
CA VAL A 104 -3.18 -4.34 -1.30
C VAL A 104 -2.30 -3.11 -1.48
N GLY A 105 -1.04 -3.32 -1.88
CA GLY A 105 -0.08 -2.23 -2.10
C GLY A 105 0.94 -2.03 -0.97
N GLY A 106 0.99 -2.97 -0.01
CA GLY A 106 1.85 -2.89 1.18
C GLY A 106 1.32 -1.92 2.23
N ALA A 107 2.19 -1.44 3.13
CA ALA A 107 1.78 -0.55 4.23
C ALA A 107 1.17 0.78 3.77
N ALA A 108 1.53 1.24 2.55
CA ALA A 108 0.96 2.42 1.89
C ALA A 108 -0.27 2.11 1.03
N GLY A 109 -0.81 0.91 1.18
CA GLY A 109 -1.89 0.37 0.36
C GLY A 109 -3.29 0.71 0.86
N VAL A 110 -4.27 0.03 0.26
CA VAL A 110 -5.70 0.15 0.57
C VAL A 110 -6.23 -1.17 1.10
N LEU A 111 -7.12 -1.11 2.08
CA LEU A 111 -7.87 -2.26 2.59
C LEU A 111 -9.08 -2.53 1.71
N LEU A 112 -9.07 -3.67 1.02
CA LEU A 112 -10.18 -4.13 0.19
C LEU A 112 -11.04 -5.13 0.97
N PRO A 113 -12.34 -4.84 1.22
CA PRO A 113 -13.27 -5.77 1.86
C PRO A 113 -13.72 -6.88 0.90
N GLU A 114 -14.44 -7.87 1.41
CA GLU A 114 -14.92 -9.03 0.65
C GLU A 114 -15.70 -8.66 -0.62
N ARG A 115 -16.50 -7.58 -0.59
CA ARG A 115 -17.23 -7.07 -1.77
C ARG A 115 -16.32 -6.62 -2.92
N LEU A 116 -15.03 -6.42 -2.69
CA LEU A 116 -14.02 -6.02 -3.69
C LEU A 116 -13.05 -7.17 -4.03
N LEU A 117 -13.37 -8.40 -3.66
CA LEU A 117 -12.50 -9.55 -3.89
C LEU A 117 -12.34 -9.89 -5.39
N ASP A 118 -13.27 -9.47 -6.24
CA ASP A 118 -13.23 -9.69 -7.70
C ASP A 118 -12.57 -8.54 -8.48
N VAL A 119 -11.95 -7.57 -7.78
CA VAL A 119 -11.21 -6.49 -8.45
C VAL A 119 -9.97 -7.06 -9.15
N ASN A 120 -9.77 -6.63 -10.39
CA ASN A 120 -8.60 -6.96 -11.19
C ASN A 120 -7.35 -6.27 -10.62
N MET A 121 -6.28 -7.03 -10.44
CA MET A 121 -5.07 -6.53 -9.79
C MET A 121 -4.13 -5.84 -10.76
N ASP A 122 -4.58 -4.75 -11.40
CA ASP A 122 -3.77 -3.93 -12.29
C ASP A 122 -3.83 -2.45 -11.90
N PHE A 123 -3.01 -1.61 -12.55
CA PHE A 123 -2.95 -0.18 -12.21
C PHE A 123 -4.24 0.56 -12.53
N ALA A 124 -4.92 0.22 -13.63
CA ALA A 124 -6.12 0.93 -14.07
C ALA A 124 -7.31 0.60 -13.17
N SER A 125 -7.56 -0.68 -12.95
CA SER A 125 -8.66 -1.20 -12.15
C SER A 125 -8.57 -0.76 -10.68
N LEU A 126 -7.36 -0.77 -10.09
CA LEU A 126 -7.19 -0.35 -8.69
C LEU A 126 -7.34 1.17 -8.49
N ASN A 127 -7.00 1.98 -9.49
CA ASN A 127 -7.17 3.43 -9.40
C ASN A 127 -8.64 3.84 -9.19
N GLU A 128 -9.60 3.06 -9.70
CA GLU A 128 -11.04 3.31 -9.50
C GLU A 128 -11.46 3.27 -8.03
N TYR A 129 -10.70 2.55 -7.20
CA TYR A 129 -10.94 2.41 -5.76
C TYR A 129 -9.98 3.24 -4.92
N ALA A 130 -9.30 4.22 -5.54
CA ALA A 130 -8.16 4.95 -4.96
C ALA A 130 -7.08 4.01 -4.39
N ALA A 131 -7.03 2.77 -4.88
CA ALA A 131 -6.07 1.76 -4.47
C ALA A 131 -4.82 1.84 -5.34
N VAL A 132 -3.68 1.56 -4.72
CA VAL A 132 -2.41 1.48 -5.42
C VAL A 132 -1.94 0.03 -5.42
N LEU A 133 -1.57 -0.48 -6.60
CA LEU A 133 -0.97 -1.83 -6.71
C LEU A 133 0.32 -1.93 -5.89
N GLY A 134 1.04 -0.81 -5.74
CA GLY A 134 2.28 -0.72 -4.99
C GLY A 134 3.32 -1.70 -5.51
N SER A 135 3.96 -2.43 -4.59
CA SER A 135 4.93 -3.47 -4.92
C SER A 135 4.30 -4.81 -5.33
N GLY A 136 2.97 -4.94 -5.36
CA GLY A 136 2.27 -6.23 -5.50
C GLY A 136 2.17 -7.02 -4.19
N ALA A 137 2.39 -6.39 -3.03
CA ALA A 137 2.19 -7.03 -1.74
C ALA A 137 0.68 -7.09 -1.40
N ILE A 138 0.22 -8.28 -1.03
CA ILE A 138 -1.16 -8.59 -0.62
C ILE A 138 -1.10 -9.24 0.75
N LEU A 139 -1.58 -8.54 1.79
CA LEU A 139 -1.74 -9.10 3.13
C LEU A 139 -3.21 -9.46 3.35
N VAL A 140 -3.50 -10.76 3.40
CA VAL A 140 -4.85 -11.29 3.58
C VAL A 140 -5.17 -11.45 5.06
N LEU A 141 -6.37 -11.01 5.45
CA LEU A 141 -6.84 -10.97 6.84
C LEU A 141 -8.11 -11.81 6.98
N ASN A 142 -8.17 -12.60 8.06
CA ASN A 142 -9.38 -13.33 8.42
C ASN A 142 -10.38 -12.50 9.26
N GLU A 143 -11.54 -13.07 9.56
CA GLU A 143 -12.61 -12.41 10.34
C GLU A 143 -12.24 -12.05 11.79
N HIS A 144 -11.16 -12.63 12.33
CA HIS A 144 -10.71 -12.39 13.70
C HIS A 144 -9.67 -11.28 13.81
N GLN A 145 -9.14 -10.76 12.69
CA GLN A 145 -8.17 -9.66 12.70
C GLN A 145 -8.86 -8.31 12.92
N SER A 146 -8.33 -7.48 13.82
CA SER A 146 -8.81 -6.11 14.06
C SER A 146 -8.22 -5.14 13.03
N ILE A 147 -9.08 -4.40 12.33
CA ILE A 147 -8.64 -3.38 11.37
C ILE A 147 -8.02 -2.18 12.09
N VAL A 148 -8.53 -1.84 13.27
CA VAL A 148 -7.98 -0.78 14.13
C VAL A 148 -6.55 -1.15 14.58
N ASP A 149 -6.29 -2.40 14.95
CA ASP A 149 -4.96 -2.86 15.33
C ASP A 149 -3.98 -2.88 14.15
N LEU A 150 -4.45 -3.29 12.97
CA LEU A 150 -3.64 -3.23 11.75
C LEU A 150 -3.29 -1.78 11.41
N LEU A 151 -4.26 -0.88 11.42
CA LEU A 151 -4.04 0.54 11.14
C LEU A 151 -3.09 1.16 12.16
N TRP A 152 -3.21 0.79 13.45
CA TRP A 152 -2.26 1.21 14.49
C TRP A 152 -0.82 0.78 14.16
N SER A 153 -0.64 -0.48 13.72
CA SER A 153 0.66 -1.01 13.32
C SER A 153 1.24 -0.26 12.12
N ILE A 154 0.41 0.01 11.10
CA ILE A 154 0.78 0.78 9.90
C ILE A 154 1.21 2.21 10.27
N LEU A 155 0.44 2.90 11.10
CA LEU A 155 0.76 4.27 11.51
C LEU A 155 1.99 4.32 12.41
N ARG A 156 2.22 3.30 13.24
CA ARG A 156 3.47 3.13 13.98
C ARG A 156 4.67 3.00 13.03
N PHE A 157 4.53 2.23 11.95
CA PHE A 157 5.54 2.10 10.91
C PHE A 157 5.84 3.45 10.24
N PHE A 158 4.83 4.17 9.75
CA PHE A 158 5.06 5.49 9.10
C PHE A 158 5.68 6.53 10.04
N ARG A 159 5.31 6.50 11.32
CA ARG A 159 5.92 7.33 12.35
C ARG A 159 7.41 6.99 12.53
N HIS A 160 7.74 5.70 12.59
CA HIS A 160 9.12 5.23 12.78
C HIS A 160 10.00 5.51 11.56
N GLU A 161 9.48 5.25 10.35
CA GLU A 161 10.20 5.38 9.09
C GLU A 161 10.24 6.82 8.53
N SER A 162 9.55 7.77 9.18
CA SER A 162 9.63 9.16 8.78
C SER A 162 11.05 9.68 8.95
N CYS A 163 11.65 10.16 7.86
CA CYS A 163 12.97 10.80 7.91
C CYS A 163 12.97 12.13 8.71
N GLY A 164 11.79 12.67 9.05
CA GLY A 164 11.62 13.87 9.86
C GLY A 164 11.87 15.20 9.14
N LYS A 165 12.15 15.19 7.83
CA LYS A 165 12.53 16.41 7.08
C LYS A 165 11.39 17.42 6.93
N CYS A 166 10.18 16.98 6.58
CA CYS A 166 9.04 17.88 6.40
C CYS A 166 8.10 17.81 7.61
N SER A 167 7.67 18.98 8.09
CA SER A 167 6.83 19.09 9.28
C SER A 167 5.50 18.36 9.15
N ALA A 168 4.88 18.41 7.96
CA ALA A 168 3.64 17.71 7.66
C ALA A 168 3.76 16.20 7.94
N CYS A 169 4.75 15.53 7.37
CA CYS A 169 4.99 14.11 7.63
C CYS A 169 5.42 13.84 9.08
N ARG A 170 6.41 14.60 9.59
CA ARG A 170 6.97 14.35 10.92
C ARG A 170 5.91 14.47 12.03
N ASN A 171 5.16 15.57 12.01
CA ASN A 171 4.17 15.85 13.06
C ASN A 171 2.86 15.11 12.76
N GLY A 172 2.46 15.02 11.50
CA GLY A 172 1.24 14.30 11.10
C GLY A 172 1.29 12.81 11.42
N CYS A 173 2.40 12.12 11.13
CA CYS A 173 2.54 10.72 11.52
C CYS A 173 2.50 10.53 13.06
N GLN A 174 3.05 11.47 13.83
CA GLN A 174 2.96 11.43 15.30
C GLN A 174 1.51 11.58 15.77
N GLN A 175 0.78 12.58 15.25
CA GLN A 175 -0.61 12.83 15.62
C GLN A 175 -1.52 11.66 15.23
N LEU A 176 -1.39 11.14 14.01
CA LEU A 176 -2.14 9.96 13.57
C LEU A 176 -1.89 8.75 14.48
N TYR A 177 -0.64 8.52 14.87
CA TYR A 177 -0.28 7.44 15.78
C TYR A 177 -0.88 7.63 17.19
N GLU A 178 -0.91 8.85 17.70
CA GLU A 178 -1.52 9.16 19.01
C GLU A 178 -3.04 8.95 18.97
N LEU A 179 -3.71 9.44 17.93
CA LEU A 179 -5.16 9.29 17.74
C LEU A 179 -5.55 7.82 17.62
N ILE A 180 -4.90 7.05 16.75
CA ILE A 180 -5.21 5.61 16.61
C ILE A 180 -4.87 4.82 17.88
N THR A 181 -3.84 5.24 18.64
CA THR A 181 -3.54 4.63 19.94
C THR A 181 -4.64 4.91 20.97
N LYS A 182 -5.19 6.13 20.98
CA LYS A 182 -6.31 6.52 21.84
C LYS A 182 -7.58 5.74 21.47
N ILE A 183 -7.90 5.65 20.17
CA ILE A 183 -9.03 4.86 19.65
C ILE A 183 -8.87 3.39 20.03
N LYS A 184 -7.71 2.78 19.76
CA LYS A 184 -7.42 1.38 20.10
C LYS A 184 -7.63 1.05 21.59
N LYS A 185 -7.39 2.01 22.49
CA LYS A 185 -7.61 1.84 23.95
C LYS A 185 -9.07 1.99 24.37
N GLY A 186 -9.99 2.24 23.44
CA GLY A 186 -11.37 2.59 23.73
C GLY A 186 -11.50 3.96 24.41
N GLU A 187 -10.52 4.85 24.22
CA GLU A 187 -10.51 6.20 24.79
C GLU A 187 -10.84 7.29 23.77
N GLY A 188 -10.90 6.94 22.48
CA GLY A 188 -11.17 7.86 21.38
C GLY A 188 -12.66 8.08 21.11
N THR A 189 -12.99 9.15 20.38
CA THR A 189 -14.34 9.47 19.88
C THR A 189 -14.38 9.39 18.36
N MET A 190 -15.59 9.43 17.76
CA MET A 190 -15.71 9.53 16.31
C MET A 190 -15.15 10.85 15.75
N GLU A 191 -15.10 11.93 16.55
CA GLU A 191 -14.42 13.16 16.12
C GLU A 191 -12.91 12.97 15.99
N ASP A 192 -12.30 12.09 16.81
CA ASP A 192 -10.88 11.72 16.63
C ASP A 192 -10.67 10.98 15.30
N VAL A 193 -11.64 10.16 14.87
CA VAL A 193 -11.61 9.45 13.58
C VAL A 193 -11.69 10.44 12.41
N ASP A 194 -12.61 11.40 12.47
CA ASP A 194 -12.73 12.46 11.46
C ASP A 194 -11.48 13.35 11.41
N LEU A 195 -10.87 13.62 12.57
CA LEU A 195 -9.62 14.34 12.66
C LEU A 195 -8.47 13.56 12.02
N MET A 196 -8.42 12.23 12.16
CA MET A 196 -7.43 11.41 11.46
C MET A 196 -7.52 11.57 9.93
N LEU A 197 -8.74 11.56 9.36
CA LEU A 197 -8.94 11.80 7.92
C LEU A 197 -8.43 13.18 7.50
N THR A 198 -8.81 14.21 8.27
CA THR A 198 -8.39 15.60 8.00
C THR A 198 -6.86 15.76 8.02
N ILE A 199 -6.20 15.15 9.00
CA ILE A 199 -4.73 15.15 9.09
C ILE A 199 -4.12 14.41 7.91
N ALA A 200 -4.64 13.23 7.57
CA ALA A 200 -4.11 12.43 6.47
C ALA A 200 -4.24 13.12 5.10
N ASP A 201 -5.36 13.80 4.85
CA ASP A 201 -5.56 14.62 3.64
C ASP A 201 -4.61 15.82 3.60
N THR A 202 -4.41 16.49 4.74
CA THR A 202 -3.44 17.58 4.86
C THR A 202 -2.02 17.08 4.58
N MET A 203 -1.65 15.91 5.11
CA MET A 203 -0.37 15.28 4.86
C MET A 203 -0.20 14.91 3.38
N PHE A 204 -1.25 14.42 2.72
CA PHE A 204 -1.23 14.14 1.27
C PHE A 204 -0.93 15.39 0.45
N ALA A 205 -1.58 16.52 0.77
CA ALA A 205 -1.40 17.76 0.04
C ALA A 205 -0.06 18.47 0.30
N THR A 206 0.51 18.32 1.50
CA THR A 206 1.63 19.17 1.97
C THR A 206 2.93 18.41 2.23
N SER A 207 2.92 17.08 2.21
CA SER A 207 4.13 16.29 2.41
C SER A 207 5.05 16.37 1.20
N PHE A 208 6.34 16.42 1.52
CA PHE A 208 7.41 16.60 0.54
C PHE A 208 7.65 15.39 -0.37
N CYS A 209 7.38 14.18 0.12
CA CYS A 209 7.62 12.93 -0.63
C CYS A 209 6.49 11.93 -0.40
N ALA A 210 6.44 10.90 -1.25
CA ALA A 210 5.41 9.88 -1.23
C ALA A 210 5.19 9.25 0.15
N LEU A 211 6.25 9.02 0.96
CA LEU A 211 6.10 8.45 2.31
C LEU A 211 5.15 9.27 3.20
N GLY A 212 5.24 10.61 3.16
CA GLY A 212 4.35 11.46 3.93
C GLY A 212 2.95 11.58 3.32
N GLN A 213 2.81 11.29 2.03
CA GLN A 213 1.54 11.31 1.32
C GLN A 213 0.77 10.00 1.48
N SER A 214 1.46 8.88 1.67
CA SER A 214 0.89 7.54 1.74
C SER A 214 -0.12 7.27 2.86
N PRO A 215 -0.01 7.82 4.08
CA PRO A 215 -0.88 7.42 5.19
C PRO A 215 -2.37 7.62 4.94
N VAL A 216 -2.76 8.51 4.01
CA VAL A 216 -4.16 8.70 3.61
C VAL A 216 -4.80 7.42 3.09
N MET A 217 -4.06 6.57 2.37
CA MET A 217 -4.61 5.36 1.74
C MET A 217 -5.10 4.32 2.77
N PRO A 218 -4.27 3.86 3.72
CA PRO A 218 -4.73 2.91 4.74
C PRO A 218 -5.71 3.55 5.73
N VAL A 219 -5.55 4.84 6.08
CA VAL A 219 -6.48 5.52 7.01
C VAL A 219 -7.87 5.61 6.40
N ARG A 220 -7.98 6.14 5.18
CA ARG A 220 -9.25 6.33 4.49
C ARG A 220 -9.94 5.00 4.25
N SER A 221 -9.24 4.02 3.67
CA SER A 221 -9.84 2.73 3.36
C SER A 221 -10.22 1.92 4.59
N ALA A 222 -9.49 2.03 5.71
CA ALA A 222 -9.91 1.43 6.98
C ALA A 222 -11.23 2.01 7.47
N ILE A 223 -11.38 3.34 7.44
CA ILE A 223 -12.56 4.03 7.96
C ILE A 223 -13.76 3.84 7.02
N GLU A 224 -13.58 3.96 5.71
CA GLU A 224 -14.67 3.83 4.74
C GLU A 224 -15.20 2.39 4.64
N ASN A 225 -14.33 1.38 4.73
CA ASN A 225 -14.74 -0.02 4.56
C ASN A 225 -15.04 -0.74 5.87
N PHE A 226 -14.52 -0.26 7.00
CA PHE A 226 -14.63 -0.91 8.31
C PHE A 226 -14.98 0.08 9.43
N GLY A 227 -15.69 1.16 9.10
CA GLY A 227 -16.10 2.21 10.04
C GLY A 227 -16.86 1.68 11.26
N ASP A 228 -17.61 0.59 11.11
CA ASP A 228 -18.32 -0.08 12.20
C ASP A 228 -17.36 -0.52 13.33
N GLU A 229 -16.15 -1.02 12.99
CA GLU A 229 -15.15 -1.40 14.01
C GLU A 229 -14.62 -0.19 14.79
N PHE A 230 -14.56 0.99 14.16
CA PHE A 230 -14.20 2.22 14.85
C PHE A 230 -15.34 2.69 15.76
N GLN A 231 -16.60 2.59 15.30
CA GLN A 231 -17.78 2.96 16.09
C GLN A 231 -17.96 2.05 17.32
N GLU A 232 -17.69 0.75 17.19
CA GLU A 232 -17.80 -0.21 18.31
C GLU A 232 -16.78 0.05 19.42
N ILE A 233 -15.57 0.50 19.08
CA ILE A 233 -14.48 0.71 20.03
C ILE A 233 -14.48 2.13 20.62
N THR A 234 -14.94 3.13 19.86
CA THR A 234 -14.98 4.52 20.32
C THR A 234 -16.03 4.74 21.41
N LYS A 235 -15.76 5.71 22.30
CA LYS A 235 -16.73 6.11 23.32
C LYS A 235 -17.89 6.85 22.67
N ARG A 236 -19.09 6.58 23.17
CA ARG A 236 -20.26 7.45 22.95
C ARG A 236 -20.07 8.80 23.62
#